data_AF-A0A916VLJ1-F1
#
_entry.id   AF-A0A916VLJ1-F1
#
_cell.length_a   1.000
_cell.length_b   1.000
_cell.length_c   1.000
_cell.angle_alpha   90.00
_cell.angle_beta   90.00
_cell.angle_gamma   90.00
#
_symmetry.space_group_name_H-M   'P 1'
#
loop_
_entity.id
_entity.type
_entity.pdbx_description
1 polymer ?
#
loop_
_entity_poly.entity_id
_entity_poly.type
_entity_poly.pdbx_seq_one_letter_code
_entity_poly.pdbx_strand_id
1 'polypeptide(L)' 'MPGIDATIVRAHQHSAGAKDSSAEQEDIGLSIGGLSTKIHSVVDALGNPTHFF' A
#
# COMPACT_ATOMS: atom_id res chain seq x y z
N MET A 1 21.12 9.36 -3.65
CA MET A 1 20.63 8.36 -2.67
C MET A 1 19.47 7.63 -3.33
N PRO A 2 19.37 6.29 -3.32
CA PRO A 2 18.15 5.62 -3.80
C PRO A 2 16.97 6.02 -2.90
N GLY A 3 15.90 6.58 -3.49
CA GLY A 3 14.65 6.86 -2.79
C GLY A 3 13.72 5.64 -2.76
N ILE A 4 12.74 5.64 -1.86
CA ILE A 4 11.73 4.56 -1.75
C ILE A 4 10.45 5.02 -2.44
N ASP A 5 10.12 4.41 -3.58
CA ASP A 5 8.92 4.74 -4.38
C ASP A 5 7.67 3.96 -3.94
N ALA A 6 7.83 2.74 -3.42
CA ALA A 6 6.72 1.94 -2.92
C ALA A 6 7.17 0.86 -1.92
N THR A 7 6.26 0.44 -1.06
CA THR A 7 6.42 -0.73 -0.20
C THR A 7 5.16 -1.59 -0.20
N ILE A 8 5.31 -2.89 0.07
CA ILE A 8 4.19 -3.83 0.19
C ILE A 8 4.13 -4.28 1.65
N VAL A 9 2.98 -4.08 2.30
CA VAL A 9 2.74 -4.43 3.70
C VAL A 9 1.62 -5.45 3.78
N ARG A 10 1.74 -6.44 4.69
CA ARG A 10 0.68 -7.43 4.91
C ARG A 10 -0.59 -6.75 5.43
N ALA A 11 -1.72 -7.08 4.84
CA ALA A 11 -3.02 -6.60 5.29
C ALA A 11 -3.44 -7.31 6.58
N HIS A 12 -4.21 -6.63 7.43
CA HIS A 12 -4.78 -7.27 8.62
C HIS A 12 -5.77 -8.37 8.19
N GLN A 13 -5.85 -9.46 8.95
CA GLN A 13 -6.65 -10.64 8.58
C GLN A 13 -8.14 -10.37 8.36
N HIS A 14 -8.66 -9.27 8.91
CA HIS A 14 -10.04 -8.81 8.74
C HIS A 14 -10.15 -7.48 7.97
N SER A 15 -9.14 -7.14 7.16
CA SER A 15 -9.12 -5.87 6.40
C SER A 15 -10.08 -5.86 5.21
N ALA A 16 -10.57 -7.01 4.75
CA ALA A 16 -11.40 -7.11 3.56
C ALA A 16 -12.88 -7.30 3.90
N GLY A 17 -13.75 -6.74 3.06
CA GLY A 17 -15.18 -7.04 3.06
C GLY A 17 -15.97 -6.19 4.07
N ALA A 18 -15.50 -4.98 4.35
CA ALA A 18 -16.28 -4.01 5.12
C ALA A 18 -17.63 -3.74 4.44
N LYS A 19 -18.66 -3.48 5.26
CA LYS A 19 -20.01 -3.18 4.78
C LYS A 19 -19.97 -1.88 3.95
N ASP A 20 -20.63 -1.89 2.78
CA ASP A 20 -20.69 -0.77 1.84
C ASP A 20 -19.32 -0.35 1.26
N SER A 21 -18.31 -1.23 1.30
CA SER A 21 -17.00 -1.02 0.67
C SER A 21 -16.86 -1.79 -0.65
N SER A 22 -16.06 -1.26 -1.58
CA SER A 22 -15.65 -1.91 -2.82
C SER A 22 -14.22 -2.45 -2.70
N ALA A 23 -13.85 -3.42 -3.52
CA ALA A 23 -12.47 -3.93 -3.57
C ALA A 23 -11.43 -2.84 -3.85
N GLU A 24 -11.84 -1.78 -4.54
CA GLU A 24 -11.04 -0.61 -4.88
C GLU A 24 -10.78 0.28 -3.66
N GLN A 25 -11.78 0.38 -2.76
CA GLN A 25 -11.70 1.18 -1.54
C GLN A 25 -10.86 0.51 -0.45
N GLU A 26 -10.85 -0.83 -0.42
CA GLU A 26 -10.09 -1.58 0.59
C GLU A 26 -8.58 -1.60 0.27
N ASP A 27 -8.19 -1.43 -1.00
CA ASP A 27 -6.80 -1.48 -1.49
C ASP A 27 -6.01 -2.72 -1.03
N ILE A 28 -6.65 -3.90 -1.19
CA ILE A 28 -6.09 -5.20 -0.83
C ILE A 28 -5.78 -6.00 -2.08
N GLY A 29 -4.49 -6.32 -2.26
CA GLY A 29 -3.97 -7.20 -3.30
C GLY A 29 -3.47 -8.54 -2.77
N LEU A 30 -3.28 -9.48 -3.69
CA LEU A 30 -2.67 -10.79 -3.42
C LEU A 30 -1.16 -10.74 -3.67
N SER A 31 -0.37 -11.15 -2.68
CA SER A 31 1.08 -11.38 -2.82
C SER A 31 1.42 -12.83 -2.47
N ILE A 32 2.68 -13.24 -2.72
CA ILE A 32 3.20 -14.55 -2.31
C ILE A 32 3.05 -14.77 -0.79
N GLY A 33 3.11 -13.70 0.00
CA GLY A 33 2.98 -13.74 1.46
C GLY A 33 1.54 -13.67 2.00
N GLY A 34 0.53 -13.72 1.12
CA GLY A 34 -0.89 -13.54 1.43
C GLY A 34 -1.42 -12.15 1.08
N LEU A 35 -2.52 -11.77 1.71
CA LEU A 35 -3.18 -10.46 1.49
C LEU A 35 -2.27 -9.31 1.92
N SER A 36 -2.20 -8.27 1.11
CA SER A 36 -1.28 -7.15 1.28
C SER A 36 -1.79 -5.87 0.63
N THR A 37 -1.28 -4.73 1.08
CA THR A 37 -1.52 -3.40 0.51
C THR A 37 -0.21 -2.82 -0.01
N LYS A 38 -0.25 -2.13 -1.16
CA LYS A 38 0.93 -1.46 -1.73
C LYS A 38 0.81 0.03 -1.48
N ILE A 39 1.76 0.59 -0.72
CA ILE A 39 1.80 2.02 -0.43
C ILE A 39 2.75 2.67 -1.44
N HIS A 40 2.24 3.63 -2.22
CA HIS A 40 3.06 4.43 -3.13
C HIS A 40 3.52 5.71 -2.44
N SER A 41 4.72 6.18 -2.78
CA SER A 41 5.33 7.37 -2.22
C SER A 41 5.95 8.25 -3.31
N VAL A 42 5.65 9.54 -3.26
CA VAL A 42 6.37 10.57 -4.04
C VAL A 42 7.62 10.96 -3.27
N VAL A 43 8.78 10.91 -3.91
CA VAL A 43 10.07 11.25 -3.28
C VAL A 43 10.67 12.53 -3.85
N ASP A 44 11.35 13.30 -2.99
CA ASP A 44 12.18 14.42 -3.42
C ASP A 44 13.52 13.94 -4.02
N ALA A 45 14.34 14.89 -4.48
CA ALA A 45 15.65 14.62 -5.08
C ALA A 45 16.68 13.98 -4.10
N LEU A 46 16.44 14.06 -2.80
CA LEU A 46 17.27 13.45 -1.75
C LEU A 46 16.75 12.06 -1.35
N GLY A 47 15.57 11.68 -1.82
CA GLY A 47 14.92 10.40 -1.53
C GLY A 47 13.96 10.43 -0.34
N ASN A 48 13.58 11.61 0.16
CA ASN A 48 12.64 11.72 1.28
C ASN A 48 11.19 11.61 0.76
N PRO A 49 10.32 10.83 1.41
CA PRO A 49 8.91 10.74 1.06
C PRO A 49 8.19 12.06 1.39
N THR A 50 7.48 12.59 0.40
CA THR A 50 6.76 13.87 0.48
C THR A 50 5.24 13.69 0.44
N HIS A 51 4.76 12.58 -0.14
CA HIS A 51 3.34 12.30 -0.30
C HIS A 51 3.10 10.79 -0.46
N PHE A 52 1.96 10.29 0.02
CA PHE A 52 1.50 8.91 -0.17
C PHE A 52 0.15 8.90 -0.87
N PHE A 53 -0.08 7.91 -1.74
CA PHE A 53 -1.32 7.75 -2.49
C PHE A 53 -1.61 6.28 -2.79
#